data_AF-A0A3N5HLH9-F1
#
_entry.id   AF-A0A3N5HLH9-F1
#
_cell.length_a   1.000
_cell.length_b   1.000
_cell.length_c   1.000
_cell.angle_alpha   90.00
_cell.angle_beta   90.00
_cell.angle_gamma   90.00
#
_symmetry.space_group_name_H-M   'P 1'
#
loop_
_entity.id
_entity.type
_entity.pdbx_description
1 polymer ?
#
loop_
_entity_poly.entity_id
_entity_poly.type
_entity_poly.pdbx_seq_one_letter_code
_entity_poly.pdbx_strand_id
1 'polypeptide(L)'
;MIGKVFSGVRVEEIFAGPTHWEMRTPRGVFTLPLTRAEYGQVKWADSPNTIVARTPVSGGGAGRIVAFEVTRAANGVDLLAFGEPPTLQVAEIASAEFPFTHPPLVTTISFSQTVQYRQQVGRFTLTHTQEWVPKAPFGPNDGTYELIGREVGPVTFETVHEATIPFSATIPLRLDREHNLEFGSTEEGYAWQLVDIAADRQGRLLGVVVVFPTGQPPIQPASVPFFVLDSNFAPVETAQRITIQPLLPSELAAVWAVVDLRTATVLASTAEPNVVVTSTRTAEGPPWDAAGATPLPQTFPGLYRHQVDQLNGGPSAGTFHLRTPFLFSPRAAAPPGSSAVVEGREGDHSLAVTGWMRPDLGAELDRLRLLSFEVGDVQRVTGNYNYECVTQPCSVDSHFAAFSAVTVRGGLVEPPARFFSALRARPAPPSGERLVLLGDAERGGFPEDGYLVVWDPDAQRAAMRLETPGSFHGIAHATSSTVVLWSNPAGASGGPGSYIVSLDGTRAPTLFPQTDLRFDFVLLDPHYLYNTGDLKFYRMTPPLQRTPLPATLSDAAGNPRGDYHVIRLR
;
A
#
# COMPACT_ATOMS: atom_id res chain seq x y z
N MET A 1 11.33 -60.68 14.42
CA MET A 1 12.21 -59.50 14.57
C MET A 1 11.56 -58.61 15.62
N ILE A 2 12.19 -58.52 16.79
CA ILE A 2 11.72 -57.79 17.99
C ILE A 2 11.92 -56.28 17.78
N GLY A 3 11.01 -55.49 18.34
CA GLY A 3 10.69 -54.12 17.94
C GLY A 3 11.84 -53.12 18.03
N LYS A 4 12.02 -52.36 16.95
CA LYS A 4 12.59 -51.01 17.01
C LYS A 4 11.45 -50.05 17.32
N VAL A 5 11.34 -49.64 18.59
CA VAL A 5 10.63 -48.42 18.93
C VAL A 5 11.42 -47.28 18.31
N PHE A 6 10.98 -46.75 17.18
CA PHE A 6 11.56 -45.52 16.66
C PHE A 6 11.06 -44.38 17.55
N SER A 7 11.92 -43.93 18.47
CA SER A 7 11.90 -42.53 18.88
C SER A 7 11.91 -41.70 17.58
N GLY A 8 10.87 -40.90 17.36
CA GLY A 8 10.66 -40.30 16.05
C GLY A 8 9.51 -39.31 16.01
N VAL A 9 9.21 -38.83 14.81
CA VAL A 9 8.13 -37.89 14.53
C VAL A 9 7.15 -38.49 13.52
N ARG A 10 5.86 -38.26 13.73
CA ARG A 10 4.77 -38.58 12.82
C ARG A 10 4.21 -37.28 12.25
N VAL A 11 3.90 -37.29 10.95
CA VAL A 11 3.14 -36.21 10.32
C VAL A 11 1.68 -36.59 10.33
N GLU A 12 0.82 -35.61 10.59
CA GLU A 12 -0.62 -35.70 10.37
C GLU A 12 -1.04 -34.52 9.50
N GLU A 13 -2.09 -34.72 8.71
CA GLU A 13 -2.64 -33.74 7.78
C GLU A 13 -4.14 -33.60 7.98
N ILE A 14 -4.65 -32.39 7.89
CA ILE A 14 -6.08 -32.09 7.74
C ILE A 14 -6.31 -31.58 6.34
N PHE A 15 -7.23 -32.19 5.60
CA PHE A 15 -7.54 -31.80 4.22
C PHE A 15 -9.04 -31.90 3.94
N ALA A 16 -9.46 -31.28 2.84
CA ALA A 16 -10.85 -31.28 2.41
C ALA A 16 -11.20 -32.58 1.68
N GLY A 17 -12.07 -33.41 2.28
CA GLY A 17 -12.69 -34.55 1.62
C GLY A 17 -13.87 -34.14 0.73
N PRO A 18 -14.67 -35.09 0.20
CA PRO A 18 -15.81 -34.77 -0.67
C PRO A 18 -16.92 -34.01 0.06
N THR A 19 -17.28 -34.43 1.28
CA THR A 19 -18.39 -33.88 2.07
C THR A 19 -17.95 -33.36 3.44
N HIS A 20 -16.97 -34.02 4.05
CA HIS A 20 -16.41 -33.69 5.35
C HIS A 20 -14.95 -33.29 5.22
N TRP A 21 -14.43 -32.65 6.25
CA TRP A 21 -12.99 -32.58 6.46
C TRP A 21 -12.47 -33.96 6.87
N GLU A 22 -11.24 -34.27 6.48
CA GLU A 22 -10.61 -35.55 6.75
C GLU A 22 -9.25 -35.32 7.39
N MET A 23 -8.82 -36.28 8.21
CA MET A 23 -7.50 -36.32 8.81
C MET A 23 -6.74 -37.53 8.29
N ARG A 24 -5.54 -37.29 7.75
CA ARG A 24 -4.67 -38.32 7.21
C ARG A 24 -3.47 -38.52 8.10
N THR A 25 -3.13 -39.79 8.30
CA THR A 25 -1.97 -40.20 9.08
C THR A 25 -1.30 -41.41 8.42
N PRO A 26 -0.11 -41.87 8.86
CA PRO A 26 0.47 -43.11 8.34
C PRO A 26 -0.38 -44.37 8.56
N ARG A 27 -1.38 -44.33 9.44
CA ARG A 27 -2.26 -45.48 9.75
C ARG A 27 -3.55 -45.51 8.94
N GLY A 28 -3.90 -44.43 8.26
CA GLY A 28 -5.16 -44.33 7.53
C GLY A 28 -5.69 -42.90 7.46
N VAL A 29 -6.81 -42.80 6.74
CA VAL A 29 -7.64 -41.59 6.59
C VAL A 29 -8.85 -41.74 7.50
N PHE A 30 -9.17 -40.68 8.22
CA PHE A 30 -10.27 -40.63 9.19
C PHE A 30 -11.17 -39.43 8.88
N THR A 31 -12.48 -39.63 8.98
CA THR A 31 -13.47 -38.55 8.81
C THR A 31 -13.47 -37.65 10.06
N LEU A 32 -13.39 -36.33 9.87
CA LEU A 32 -13.75 -35.39 10.94
C LEU A 32 -15.26 -35.15 10.89
N PRO A 33 -15.96 -35.07 12.03
CA PRO A 33 -17.39 -34.74 12.08
C PRO A 33 -17.63 -33.24 11.83
N LEU A 34 -16.91 -32.66 10.88
CA LEU A 34 -16.96 -31.26 10.45
C LEU A 34 -17.28 -31.26 8.96
N THR A 35 -18.45 -30.76 8.58
CA THR A 35 -18.86 -30.74 7.17
C THR A 35 -18.20 -29.60 6.42
N ARG A 36 -17.94 -29.76 5.12
CA ARG A 36 -17.44 -28.69 4.25
C ARG A 36 -18.47 -27.62 3.94
N ALA A 37 -19.75 -27.94 4.09
CA ALA A 37 -20.84 -26.98 3.96
C ALA A 37 -20.86 -26.01 5.15
N GLU A 38 -20.58 -26.52 6.35
CA GLU A 38 -20.55 -25.72 7.58
C GLU A 38 -19.21 -25.01 7.77
N TYR A 39 -18.08 -25.67 7.50
CA TYR A 39 -16.74 -25.14 7.72
C TYR A 39 -15.97 -25.04 6.40
N GLY A 40 -15.63 -23.81 6.01
CA GLY A 40 -14.86 -23.51 4.79
C GLY A 40 -13.36 -23.68 4.97
N GLN A 41 -12.90 -23.69 6.22
CA GLN A 41 -11.49 -23.85 6.59
C GLN A 41 -11.39 -24.66 7.88
N VAL A 42 -10.50 -25.66 7.91
CA VAL A 42 -10.09 -26.39 9.13
C VAL A 42 -8.58 -26.59 9.09
N LYS A 43 -7.90 -26.32 10.20
CA LYS A 43 -6.44 -26.46 10.30
C LYS A 43 -5.97 -26.77 11.73
N TRP A 44 -4.72 -27.16 11.90
CA TRP A 44 -4.10 -27.39 13.20
C TRP A 44 -3.85 -26.10 13.98
N ALA A 45 -4.05 -26.19 15.29
CA ALA A 45 -3.69 -25.17 16.27
C ALA A 45 -2.25 -25.37 16.80
N ASP A 46 -1.86 -24.62 17.84
CA ASP A 46 -0.55 -24.76 18.48
C ASP A 46 -0.39 -26.04 19.31
N SER A 47 -1.51 -26.58 19.80
CA SER A 47 -1.56 -27.86 20.50
C SER A 47 -1.67 -29.03 19.51
N PRO A 48 -0.96 -30.15 19.72
CA PRO A 48 -1.02 -31.32 18.83
C PRO A 48 -2.39 -32.04 18.82
N ASN A 49 -3.31 -31.64 19.70
CA ASN A 49 -4.65 -32.22 19.79
C ASN A 49 -5.75 -31.18 19.53
N THR A 50 -5.41 -30.01 19.00
CA THR A 50 -6.40 -28.95 18.80
C THR A 50 -6.43 -28.55 17.33
N ILE A 51 -7.65 -28.41 16.82
CA ILE A 51 -7.91 -27.91 15.46
C ILE A 51 -8.79 -26.67 15.56
N VAL A 52 -8.65 -25.77 14.62
CA VAL A 52 -9.51 -24.59 14.49
C VAL A 52 -10.25 -24.66 13.17
N ALA A 53 -11.54 -24.36 13.22
CA ALA A 53 -12.42 -24.31 12.06
C ALA A 53 -13.08 -22.93 11.94
N ARG A 54 -13.36 -22.52 10.71
CA ARG A 54 -14.08 -21.28 10.40
C ARG A 54 -15.20 -21.57 9.42
N THR A 55 -16.40 -21.06 9.74
CA THR A 55 -17.53 -21.15 8.82
C THR A 55 -17.31 -20.24 7.60
N PRO A 56 -17.78 -20.61 6.40
CA PRO A 56 -17.78 -19.71 5.27
C PRO A 56 -18.56 -18.44 5.60
N VAL A 57 -18.05 -17.31 5.15
CA VAL A 57 -18.78 -16.04 5.15
C VAL A 57 -19.51 -15.97 3.82
N SER A 58 -20.82 -16.27 3.80
CA SER A 58 -21.65 -16.16 2.60
C SER A 58 -22.86 -15.25 2.85
N GLY A 59 -23.18 -14.40 1.87
CA GLY A 59 -24.37 -13.54 1.90
C GLY A 59 -24.42 -12.51 3.04
N GLY A 60 -23.27 -12.13 3.62
CA GLY A 60 -23.21 -11.21 4.76
C GLY A 60 -23.71 -11.80 6.09
N GLY A 61 -23.89 -13.12 6.21
CA GLY A 61 -24.21 -13.73 7.51
C GLY A 61 -23.07 -13.61 8.52
N ALA A 62 -23.39 -13.66 9.82
CA ALA A 62 -22.37 -13.87 10.85
C ALA A 62 -21.80 -15.29 10.72
N GLY A 63 -20.48 -15.40 10.75
CA GLY A 63 -19.74 -16.65 10.83
C GLY A 63 -19.31 -16.99 12.26
N ARG A 64 -18.73 -18.18 12.41
CA ARG A 64 -18.19 -18.71 13.67
C ARG A 64 -16.77 -19.21 13.45
N ILE A 65 -15.94 -19.01 14.46
CA ILE A 65 -14.61 -19.60 14.58
C ILE A 65 -14.64 -20.51 15.81
N VAL A 66 -14.24 -21.77 15.65
CA VAL A 66 -14.42 -22.80 16.66
C VAL A 66 -13.12 -23.58 16.84
N ALA A 67 -12.69 -23.78 18.08
CA ALA A 67 -11.62 -24.70 18.43
C ALA A 67 -12.22 -26.02 18.89
N PHE A 68 -11.67 -27.12 18.37
CA PHE A 68 -12.03 -28.46 18.77
C PHE A 68 -10.82 -29.19 19.34
N GLU A 69 -11.03 -29.97 20.38
CA GLU A 69 -10.08 -30.99 20.85
C GLU A 69 -10.31 -32.29 20.07
N VAL A 70 -9.23 -32.87 19.55
CA VAL A 70 -9.19 -34.17 18.88
C VAL A 70 -8.74 -35.22 19.89
N THR A 71 -9.62 -36.17 20.19
CA THR A 71 -9.37 -37.17 21.23
C THR A 71 -8.37 -38.22 20.76
N ARG A 72 -7.37 -38.50 21.59
CA ARG A 72 -6.41 -39.59 21.40
C ARG A 72 -6.63 -40.71 22.42
N ALA A 73 -6.18 -41.91 22.09
CA ALA A 73 -6.18 -43.04 23.02
C ALA A 73 -5.31 -42.73 24.26
N ALA A 74 -5.77 -43.15 25.44
CA ALA A 74 -5.21 -42.78 26.75
C ALA A 74 -3.72 -43.12 26.95
N ASN A 75 -3.15 -43.98 26.12
CA ASN A 75 -1.80 -44.51 26.22
C ASN A 75 -0.94 -44.25 24.96
N GLY A 76 -1.35 -43.38 24.05
CA GLY A 76 -0.63 -43.25 22.77
C GLY A 76 -0.84 -41.96 21.99
N VAL A 77 -0.14 -41.91 20.86
CA VAL A 77 -0.25 -40.88 19.83
C VAL A 77 -1.42 -41.13 18.86
N ASP A 78 -2.19 -42.18 19.08
CA ASP A 78 -3.20 -42.63 18.13
C ASP A 78 -4.54 -41.97 18.35
N LEU A 79 -5.17 -41.61 17.24
CA LEU A 79 -6.48 -40.97 17.19
C LEU A 79 -7.57 -41.96 17.59
N LEU A 80 -8.55 -41.47 18.34
CA LEU A 80 -9.73 -42.24 18.70
C LEU A 80 -10.79 -42.09 17.60
N ALA A 81 -11.13 -43.19 16.94
CA ALA A 81 -12.09 -43.22 15.84
C ALA A 81 -13.14 -44.32 16.04
N PHE A 82 -14.36 -44.09 15.53
CA PHE A 82 -15.49 -45.01 15.65
C PHE A 82 -16.22 -45.21 14.32
N GLY A 83 -16.88 -46.36 14.17
CA GLY A 83 -17.75 -46.67 13.04
C GLY A 83 -17.03 -46.95 11.72
N GLU A 84 -17.82 -47.15 10.66
CA GLU A 84 -17.36 -47.23 9.27
C GLU A 84 -18.14 -46.22 8.41
N PRO A 85 -17.47 -45.28 7.71
CA PRO A 85 -16.02 -45.02 7.75
C PRO A 85 -15.56 -44.52 9.14
N PRO A 86 -14.29 -44.75 9.51
CA PRO A 86 -13.77 -44.40 10.82
C PRO A 86 -13.83 -42.88 11.03
N THR A 87 -14.66 -42.45 11.98
CA THR A 87 -14.93 -41.05 12.29
C THR A 87 -14.28 -40.67 13.61
N LEU A 88 -13.52 -39.57 13.63
CA LEU A 88 -12.82 -39.08 14.80
C LEU A 88 -13.77 -38.51 15.85
N GLN A 89 -13.44 -38.74 17.12
CA GLN A 89 -14.07 -38.01 18.20
C GLN A 89 -13.42 -36.63 18.36
N VAL A 90 -14.22 -35.59 18.21
CA VAL A 90 -13.82 -34.21 18.50
C VAL A 90 -14.82 -33.55 19.45
N ALA A 91 -14.36 -32.63 20.28
CA ALA A 91 -15.21 -31.86 21.19
C ALA A 91 -14.94 -30.37 21.03
N GLU A 92 -16.00 -29.55 20.91
CA GLU A 92 -15.86 -28.10 20.94
C GLU A 92 -15.33 -27.67 22.31
N ILE A 93 -14.22 -26.91 22.31
CA ILE A 93 -13.60 -26.38 23.54
C ILE A 93 -13.73 -24.85 23.63
N ALA A 94 -13.88 -24.17 22.51
CA ALA A 94 -14.14 -22.73 22.45
C ALA A 94 -14.82 -22.35 21.12
N SER A 95 -15.66 -21.31 21.14
CA SER A 95 -16.15 -20.65 19.94
C SER A 95 -16.19 -19.13 20.08
N ALA A 96 -16.15 -18.45 18.94
CA ALA A 96 -16.25 -17.02 18.78
C ALA A 96 -17.13 -16.67 17.58
N GLU A 97 -17.89 -15.59 17.69
CA GLU A 97 -18.65 -15.00 16.58
C GLU A 97 -17.74 -14.09 15.74
N PHE A 98 -17.97 -14.06 14.44
CA PHE A 98 -17.26 -13.19 13.50
C PHE A 98 -18.20 -12.69 12.40
N PRO A 99 -18.28 -11.39 12.07
CA PRO A 99 -17.48 -10.30 12.61
C PRO A 99 -17.88 -9.99 14.06
N PHE A 100 -17.06 -9.18 14.73
CA PHE A 100 -17.25 -8.85 16.14
C PHE A 100 -18.54 -8.04 16.38
N THR A 101 -19.37 -8.49 17.32
CA THR A 101 -20.54 -7.73 17.78
C THR A 101 -20.12 -6.44 18.50
N HIS A 102 -19.01 -6.49 19.25
CA HIS A 102 -18.37 -5.34 19.87
C HIS A 102 -16.96 -5.19 19.31
N PRO A 103 -16.76 -4.40 18.25
CA PRO A 103 -15.50 -4.37 17.54
C PRO A 103 -14.39 -3.70 18.37
N PRO A 104 -13.26 -4.39 18.62
CA PRO A 104 -12.14 -3.80 19.34
C PRO A 104 -11.54 -2.62 18.58
N LEU A 105 -11.02 -1.66 19.35
CA LEU A 105 -10.17 -0.59 18.84
C LEU A 105 -8.73 -1.10 18.74
N VAL A 106 -8.12 -1.00 17.56
CA VAL A 106 -6.71 -1.34 17.32
C VAL A 106 -5.80 -0.17 17.66
N THR A 107 -6.12 1.01 17.11
CA THR A 107 -5.42 2.27 17.37
C THR A 107 -6.32 3.44 16.97
N THR A 108 -5.92 4.66 17.31
CA THR A 108 -6.55 5.90 16.86
C THR A 108 -5.55 6.73 16.09
N ILE A 109 -5.91 7.22 14.90
CA ILE A 109 -5.11 8.20 14.17
C ILE A 109 -5.62 9.60 14.51
N SER A 110 -4.77 10.40 15.15
CA SER A 110 -4.92 11.85 15.31
C SER A 110 -4.25 12.55 14.13
N PHE A 111 -5.06 12.97 13.16
CA PHE A 111 -4.58 13.58 11.92
C PHE A 111 -4.75 15.10 11.95
N SER A 112 -3.69 15.82 11.56
CA SER A 112 -3.72 17.25 11.27
C SER A 112 -2.93 17.56 10.01
N GLN A 113 -3.52 18.35 9.12
CA GLN A 113 -2.87 18.78 7.89
C GLN A 113 -3.18 20.23 7.61
N THR A 114 -2.17 20.97 7.18
CA THR A 114 -2.35 22.33 6.64
C THR A 114 -1.98 22.32 5.17
N VAL A 115 -2.91 22.69 4.30
CA VAL A 115 -2.64 22.90 2.87
C VAL A 115 -2.47 24.39 2.62
N GLN A 116 -1.30 24.76 2.10
CA GLN A 116 -1.03 26.09 1.57
C GLN A 116 -1.42 26.10 0.10
N TYR A 117 -2.55 26.74 -0.20
CA TYR A 117 -3.08 26.86 -1.55
C TYR A 117 -2.67 28.19 -2.17
N ARG A 118 -2.27 28.17 -3.45
CA ARG A 118 -1.95 29.37 -4.23
C ARG A 118 -2.49 29.26 -5.66
N GLN A 119 -3.03 30.34 -6.21
CA GLN A 119 -3.41 30.44 -7.62
C GLN A 119 -2.61 31.54 -8.32
N GLN A 120 -2.01 31.22 -9.47
CA GLN A 120 -1.26 32.18 -10.28
C GLN A 120 -1.85 32.36 -11.68
N VAL A 121 -1.73 33.57 -12.23
CA VAL A 121 -2.09 33.89 -13.63
C VAL A 121 -0.94 34.61 -14.32
N GLY A 122 -0.81 34.44 -15.64
CA GLY A 122 0.19 35.13 -16.44
C GLY A 122 -0.41 36.27 -17.24
N ARG A 123 0.35 37.34 -17.43
CA ARG A 123 -0.03 38.49 -18.28
C ARG A 123 1.10 38.82 -19.23
N PHE A 124 0.75 39.20 -20.45
CA PHE A 124 1.72 39.76 -21.40
C PHE A 124 1.09 40.87 -22.23
N THR A 125 1.94 41.74 -22.76
CA THR A 125 1.53 42.82 -23.65
C THR A 125 1.92 42.50 -25.09
N LEU A 126 0.99 42.71 -26.02
CA LEU A 126 1.23 42.63 -27.46
C LEU A 126 1.04 44.02 -28.06
N THR A 127 2.08 44.59 -28.65
CA THR A 127 1.99 45.89 -29.32
C THR A 127 2.00 45.68 -30.83
N HIS A 128 0.98 46.17 -31.53
CA HIS A 128 0.97 46.29 -32.98
C HIS A 128 1.18 47.74 -33.38
N THR A 129 2.09 47.99 -34.31
CA THR A 129 2.24 49.27 -34.98
C THR A 129 1.74 49.11 -36.41
N GLN A 130 0.75 49.89 -36.80
CA GLN A 130 0.16 49.85 -38.12
C GLN A 130 0.25 51.22 -38.79
N GLU A 131 0.47 51.24 -40.09
CA GLU A 131 0.55 52.45 -40.90
C GLU A 131 -0.60 52.51 -41.88
N TRP A 132 -1.20 53.69 -42.02
CA TRP A 132 -2.27 53.92 -42.97
C TRP A 132 -1.72 53.94 -44.40
N VAL A 133 -2.23 53.04 -45.24
CA VAL A 133 -1.93 52.98 -46.67
C VAL A 133 -3.18 53.37 -47.46
N PRO A 134 -3.22 54.58 -48.06
CA PRO A 134 -4.32 55.01 -48.91
C PRO A 134 -4.47 54.11 -50.15
N LYS A 135 -5.70 53.73 -50.47
CA LYS A 135 -6.06 52.96 -51.66
C LYS A 135 -6.44 53.89 -52.80
N ALA A 136 -5.54 54.03 -53.77
CA ALA A 136 -5.86 54.72 -55.02
C ALA A 136 -6.93 53.94 -55.83
N PRO A 137 -7.83 54.62 -56.57
CA PRO A 137 -7.96 56.07 -56.73
C PRO A 137 -8.96 56.74 -55.75
N PHE A 138 -9.39 56.05 -54.69
CA PHE A 138 -10.60 56.42 -53.94
C PHE A 138 -10.42 57.62 -52.99
N GLY A 139 -9.18 57.95 -52.60
CA GLY A 139 -8.83 59.18 -51.87
C GLY A 139 -7.97 58.91 -50.63
N PRO A 140 -7.46 59.95 -49.93
CA PRO A 140 -6.56 59.77 -48.79
C PRO A 140 -7.23 59.11 -47.57
N ASN A 141 -8.57 59.11 -47.51
CA ASN A 141 -9.36 58.51 -46.43
C ASN A 141 -9.91 57.11 -46.78
N ASP A 142 -9.74 56.66 -48.02
CA ASP A 142 -10.10 55.32 -48.46
C ASP A 142 -8.82 54.50 -48.53
N GLY A 143 -8.60 53.59 -47.58
CA GLY A 143 -7.35 52.87 -47.41
C GLY A 143 -7.46 51.77 -46.36
N THR A 144 -6.32 51.17 -46.01
CA THR A 144 -6.23 50.14 -44.98
C THR A 144 -5.02 50.38 -44.10
N TYR A 145 -5.15 50.03 -42.81
CA TYR A 145 -3.97 49.96 -41.94
C TYR A 145 -3.21 48.67 -42.22
N GLU A 146 -1.92 48.79 -42.52
CA GLU A 146 -1.00 47.67 -42.71
C GLU A 146 -0.10 47.51 -41.49
N LEU A 147 0.11 46.27 -41.04
CA LEU A 147 0.96 45.97 -39.88
C LEU A 147 2.44 46.17 -40.24
N ILE A 148 3.09 47.15 -39.63
CA ILE A 148 4.51 47.49 -39.87
C ILE A 148 5.43 47.12 -38.68
N GLY A 149 4.86 46.91 -37.49
CA GLY A 149 5.63 46.56 -36.29
C GLY A 149 4.84 45.66 -35.35
N ARG A 150 5.54 44.74 -34.70
CA ARG A 150 4.95 43.82 -33.73
C ARG A 150 5.94 43.48 -32.64
N GLU A 151 5.57 43.78 -31.40
CA GLU A 151 6.38 43.55 -30.22
C GLU A 151 5.59 42.73 -29.20
N VAL A 152 6.20 41.67 -28.67
CA VAL A 152 5.62 40.83 -27.62
C VAL A 152 6.45 41.00 -26.36
N GLY A 153 5.82 41.56 -25.32
CA GLY A 153 6.43 41.65 -24.00
C GLY A 153 6.57 40.28 -23.34
N PRO A 154 7.50 40.13 -22.38
CA PRO A 154 7.61 38.91 -21.58
C PRO A 154 6.33 38.68 -20.78
N VAL A 155 6.03 37.42 -20.49
CA VAL A 155 4.95 37.09 -19.56
C VAL A 155 5.38 37.37 -18.11
N THR A 156 4.51 38.01 -17.34
CA THR A 156 4.66 38.20 -15.90
C THR A 156 3.61 37.40 -15.17
N PHE A 157 4.00 36.63 -14.15
CA PHE A 157 3.08 35.86 -13.33
C PHE A 157 2.83 36.57 -12.01
N GLU A 158 1.58 36.58 -11.56
CA GLU A 158 1.21 37.05 -10.25
C GLU A 158 0.30 36.06 -9.54
N THR A 159 0.33 36.11 -8.21
CA THR A 159 -0.61 35.38 -7.37
C THR A 159 -1.92 36.16 -7.29
N VAL A 160 -3.03 35.53 -7.67
CA VAL A 160 -4.38 36.12 -7.60
C VAL A 160 -5.16 35.66 -6.37
N HIS A 161 -4.76 34.54 -5.77
CA HIS A 161 -5.37 34.01 -4.56
C HIS A 161 -4.39 33.15 -3.77
N GLU A 162 -4.44 33.27 -2.44
CA GLU A 162 -3.77 32.37 -1.50
C GLU A 162 -4.73 32.02 -0.37
N ALA A 163 -4.66 30.78 0.11
CA ALA A 163 -5.45 30.33 1.24
C ALA A 163 -4.65 29.31 2.07
N THR A 164 -4.78 29.39 3.39
CA THR A 164 -4.29 28.36 4.31
C THR A 164 -5.49 27.54 4.78
N ILE A 165 -5.49 26.26 4.46
CA ILE A 165 -6.65 25.37 4.64
C ILE A 165 -6.29 24.30 5.67
N PRO A 166 -6.82 24.38 6.90
CA PRO A 166 -6.58 23.39 7.93
C PRO A 166 -7.57 22.21 7.83
N PHE A 167 -7.06 21.01 8.05
CA PHE A 167 -7.83 19.79 8.20
C PHE A 167 -7.42 19.07 9.50
N SER A 168 -8.41 18.48 10.18
CA SER A 168 -8.17 17.67 11.37
C SER A 168 -9.20 16.56 11.50
N ALA A 169 -8.76 15.37 11.90
CA ALA A 169 -9.64 14.26 12.23
C ALA A 169 -9.08 13.37 13.34
N THR A 170 -9.98 12.63 13.96
CA THR A 170 -9.67 11.50 14.83
C THR A 170 -10.30 10.26 14.21
N ILE A 171 -9.48 9.31 13.78
CA ILE A 171 -9.91 8.14 13.01
C ILE A 171 -9.69 6.89 13.89
N PRO A 172 -10.76 6.33 14.50
CA PRO A 172 -10.66 5.13 15.30
C PRO A 172 -10.59 3.89 14.40
N LEU A 173 -9.44 3.22 14.35
CA LEU A 173 -9.27 1.99 13.59
C LEU A 173 -9.86 0.82 14.37
N ARG A 174 -11.06 0.37 14.00
CA ARG A 174 -11.80 -0.70 14.68
C ARG A 174 -11.92 -1.93 13.79
N LEU A 175 -12.06 -3.09 14.42
CA LEU A 175 -12.37 -4.32 13.69
C LEU A 175 -13.88 -4.46 13.48
N ASP A 176 -14.51 -3.40 12.95
CA ASP A 176 -15.95 -3.35 12.71
C ASP A 176 -16.35 -3.98 11.38
N ARG A 177 -17.65 -4.24 11.23
CA ARG A 177 -18.15 -4.92 10.05
C ARG A 177 -18.11 -4.06 8.78
N GLU A 178 -18.23 -2.73 8.93
CA GLU A 178 -18.34 -1.79 7.81
C GLU A 178 -17.04 -1.64 7.05
N HIS A 179 -15.90 -1.70 7.74
CA HIS A 179 -14.57 -1.58 7.16
C HIS A 179 -13.90 -2.94 6.89
N ASN A 180 -14.61 -4.06 7.11
CA ASN A 180 -14.06 -5.39 6.85
C ASN A 180 -14.17 -5.76 5.36
N LEU A 181 -13.07 -6.19 4.75
CA LEU A 181 -13.02 -6.53 3.31
C LEU A 181 -13.93 -7.69 2.88
N GLU A 182 -14.39 -8.54 3.79
CA GLU A 182 -15.30 -9.64 3.49
C GLU A 182 -16.80 -9.26 3.59
N PHE A 183 -17.15 -8.16 4.26
CA PHE A 183 -18.56 -7.80 4.55
C PHE A 183 -18.95 -6.38 4.10
N GLY A 184 -18.01 -5.45 4.14
CA GLY A 184 -18.26 -4.02 4.07
C GLY A 184 -17.69 -3.35 2.81
N SER A 185 -17.37 -2.06 2.91
CA SER A 185 -16.79 -1.26 1.82
C SER A 185 -15.39 -0.74 2.19
N THR A 186 -14.69 -0.16 1.22
CA THR A 186 -13.33 0.39 1.37
C THR A 186 -13.30 1.92 1.23
N GLU A 187 -14.46 2.57 1.17
CA GLU A 187 -14.56 3.93 0.62
C GLU A 187 -14.14 5.02 1.63
N GLU A 188 -14.12 4.77 2.94
CA GLU A 188 -13.88 5.83 3.94
C GLU A 188 -12.84 5.43 5.01
N GLY A 189 -11.74 6.21 5.11
CA GLY A 189 -10.78 6.20 6.22
C GLY A 189 -9.84 5.01 6.36
N TYR A 190 -10.33 3.77 6.33
CA TYR A 190 -9.52 2.56 6.45
C TYR A 190 -10.29 1.30 6.00
N ALA A 191 -9.56 0.19 5.83
CA ALA A 191 -10.13 -1.14 5.66
C ALA A 191 -9.34 -2.16 6.48
N TRP A 192 -9.93 -3.32 6.78
CA TRP A 192 -9.23 -4.39 7.49
C TRP A 192 -9.68 -5.78 7.05
N GLN A 193 -8.84 -6.77 7.33
CA GLN A 193 -9.17 -8.17 7.08
C GLN A 193 -8.57 -9.09 8.14
N LEU A 194 -9.24 -10.23 8.35
CA LEU A 194 -8.75 -11.34 9.14
C LEU A 194 -7.85 -12.21 8.24
N VAL A 195 -6.55 -12.16 8.48
CA VAL A 195 -5.52 -12.83 7.66
C VAL A 195 -5.32 -14.27 8.11
N ASP A 196 -5.38 -14.51 9.43
CA ASP A 196 -5.24 -15.85 9.97
C ASP A 196 -6.09 -16.07 11.22
N ILE A 197 -6.44 -17.34 11.47
CA ILE A 197 -7.09 -17.80 12.71
C ILE A 197 -6.20 -18.84 13.40
N ALA A 198 -6.18 -18.89 14.71
CA ALA A 198 -5.41 -19.89 15.44
C ALA A 198 -6.07 -20.21 16.79
N ALA A 199 -5.54 -21.23 17.46
CA ALA A 199 -5.72 -21.39 18.89
C ALA A 199 -4.36 -21.64 19.53
N ASP A 200 -4.12 -21.00 20.67
CA ASP A 200 -2.90 -21.25 21.43
C ASP A 200 -2.93 -22.63 22.11
N ARG A 201 -1.88 -22.96 22.86
CA ARG A 201 -1.76 -24.26 23.54
C ARG A 201 -2.85 -24.50 24.58
N GLN A 202 -3.54 -23.45 25.02
CA GLN A 202 -4.63 -23.50 26.00
C GLN A 202 -6.01 -23.52 25.31
N GLY A 203 -6.07 -23.45 23.98
CA GLY A 203 -7.32 -23.43 23.23
C GLY A 203 -7.97 -22.05 23.13
N ARG A 204 -7.27 -20.97 23.51
CA ARG A 204 -7.76 -19.60 23.32
C ARG A 204 -7.73 -19.27 21.82
N LEU A 205 -8.86 -18.81 21.30
CA LEU A 205 -9.02 -18.45 19.90
C LEU A 205 -8.35 -17.11 19.58
N LEU A 206 -7.47 -17.11 18.59
CA LEU A 206 -6.67 -15.97 18.17
C LEU A 206 -6.92 -15.64 16.71
N GLY A 207 -6.85 -14.35 16.36
CA GLY A 207 -6.87 -13.85 15.00
C GLY A 207 -5.63 -13.00 14.72
N VAL A 208 -5.09 -13.11 13.51
CA VAL A 208 -4.13 -12.13 12.97
C VAL A 208 -4.90 -11.25 12.00
N VAL A 209 -4.89 -9.95 12.25
CA VAL A 209 -5.57 -8.96 11.43
C VAL A 209 -4.59 -7.95 10.88
N VAL A 210 -4.94 -7.39 9.74
CA VAL A 210 -4.24 -6.26 9.15
C VAL A 210 -5.25 -5.14 8.89
N VAL A 211 -4.86 -3.92 9.25
CA VAL A 211 -5.64 -2.70 9.08
C VAL A 211 -4.87 -1.74 8.18
N PHE A 212 -5.49 -1.30 7.10
CA PHE A 212 -4.94 -0.41 6.10
C PHE A 212 -5.67 0.94 6.19
N PRO A 213 -5.04 2.03 6.66
CA PRO A 213 -5.62 3.35 6.45
C PRO A 213 -5.78 3.61 4.96
N THR A 214 -6.94 4.12 4.55
CA THR A 214 -7.10 4.60 3.19
C THR A 214 -6.46 5.99 3.09
N GLY A 215 -5.97 6.37 1.91
CA GLY A 215 -5.38 7.69 1.70
C GLY A 215 -6.36 8.86 1.90
N GLN A 216 -7.66 8.57 2.11
CA GLN A 216 -8.74 9.54 2.21
C GLN A 216 -9.30 9.56 3.64
N PRO A 217 -8.84 10.49 4.50
CA PRO A 217 -9.40 10.64 5.83
C PRO A 217 -10.89 11.07 5.71
N PRO A 218 -11.76 10.69 6.67
CA PRO A 218 -13.20 10.98 6.65
C PRO A 218 -13.46 12.45 7.02
N ILE A 219 -12.97 13.37 6.18
CA ILE A 219 -13.04 14.82 6.34
C ILE A 219 -13.63 15.39 5.05
N GLN A 220 -14.58 16.31 5.19
CA GLN A 220 -15.13 17.03 4.05
C GLN A 220 -14.02 17.84 3.36
N PRO A 221 -13.86 17.72 2.03
CA PRO A 221 -12.96 18.56 1.27
C PRO A 221 -13.29 20.04 1.43
N ALA A 222 -12.27 20.91 1.36
CA ALA A 222 -12.45 22.35 1.34
C ALA A 222 -12.74 22.83 -0.08
N SER A 223 -13.50 23.91 -0.20
CA SER A 223 -13.80 24.57 -1.47
C SER A 223 -13.17 25.96 -1.48
N VAL A 224 -12.28 26.22 -2.42
CA VAL A 224 -11.65 27.54 -2.60
C VAL A 224 -12.14 28.23 -3.88
N PRO A 225 -12.26 29.56 -3.87
CA PRO A 225 -12.65 30.33 -5.05
C PRO A 225 -11.62 30.20 -6.18
N PHE A 226 -12.11 30.20 -7.42
CA PHE A 226 -11.28 30.27 -8.62
C PHE A 226 -11.38 31.66 -9.26
N PHE A 227 -10.23 32.30 -9.46
CA PHE A 227 -10.15 33.64 -10.03
C PHE A 227 -9.75 33.64 -11.51
N VAL A 228 -10.36 34.52 -12.30
CA VAL A 228 -9.96 34.86 -13.67
C VAL A 228 -9.73 36.36 -13.76
N LEU A 229 -9.16 36.87 -14.86
CA LEU A 229 -9.07 38.32 -15.07
C LEU A 229 -10.25 38.85 -15.90
N ASP A 230 -10.81 39.98 -15.47
CA ASP A 230 -11.85 40.69 -16.23
C ASP A 230 -11.28 41.49 -17.41
N SER A 231 -12.14 42.23 -18.11
CA SER A 231 -11.72 43.12 -19.21
C SER A 231 -10.82 44.27 -18.74
N ASN A 232 -10.76 44.59 -17.45
CA ASN A 232 -9.84 45.56 -16.85
C ASN A 232 -8.56 44.91 -16.32
N PHE A 233 -8.36 43.60 -16.56
CA PHE A 233 -7.25 42.81 -16.03
C PHE A 233 -7.25 42.67 -14.50
N ALA A 234 -8.36 42.99 -13.83
CA ALA A 234 -8.52 42.79 -12.41
C ALA A 234 -8.95 41.34 -12.11
N PRO A 235 -8.41 40.68 -11.06
CA PRO A 235 -8.89 39.39 -10.62
C PRO A 235 -10.36 39.47 -10.22
N VAL A 236 -11.18 38.58 -10.77
CA VAL A 236 -12.59 38.40 -10.46
C VAL A 236 -12.86 36.93 -10.14
N GLU A 237 -13.56 36.71 -9.04
CA GLU A 237 -14.00 35.39 -8.65
C GLU A 237 -15.05 34.85 -9.64
N THR A 238 -14.93 33.59 -10.01
CA THR A 238 -15.91 32.91 -10.86
C THR A 238 -16.89 32.08 -10.02
N ALA A 239 -17.98 31.62 -10.64
CA ALA A 239 -18.85 30.62 -10.02
C ALA A 239 -18.17 29.24 -9.85
N GLN A 240 -17.03 29.01 -10.52
CA GLN A 240 -16.27 27.78 -10.37
C GLN A 240 -15.52 27.77 -9.03
N ARG A 241 -15.42 26.59 -8.44
CA ARG A 241 -14.73 26.34 -7.18
C ARG A 241 -13.71 25.23 -7.38
N ILE A 242 -12.60 25.31 -6.67
CA ILE A 242 -11.57 24.26 -6.62
C ILE A 242 -11.75 23.47 -5.33
N THR A 243 -11.76 22.16 -5.46
CA THR A 243 -11.87 21.25 -4.32
C THR A 243 -10.48 20.86 -3.85
N ILE A 244 -10.17 21.13 -2.58
CA ILE A 244 -8.93 20.74 -1.93
C ILE A 244 -9.24 19.61 -0.96
N GLN A 245 -8.64 18.44 -1.20
CA GLN A 245 -8.85 17.25 -0.38
C GLN A 245 -7.67 17.03 0.59
N PRO A 246 -7.94 16.71 1.86
CA PRO A 246 -6.90 16.21 2.74
C PRO A 246 -6.47 14.80 2.32
N LEU A 247 -5.20 14.47 2.54
CA LEU A 247 -4.66 13.14 2.25
C LEU A 247 -3.85 12.61 3.42
N LEU A 248 -4.09 11.35 3.78
CA LEU A 248 -3.21 10.59 4.65
C LEU A 248 -1.96 10.17 3.85
N PRO A 249 -0.75 10.21 4.43
CA PRO A 249 0.46 9.75 3.74
C PRO A 249 0.32 8.28 3.31
N SER A 250 0.60 7.99 2.03
CA SER A 250 0.55 6.65 1.46
C SER A 250 1.56 5.68 2.06
N GLU A 251 2.59 6.21 2.71
CA GLU A 251 3.71 5.47 3.29
C GLU A 251 3.40 4.97 4.71
N LEU A 252 2.22 5.32 5.25
CA LEU A 252 1.71 4.72 6.47
C LEU A 252 1.46 3.21 6.23
N ALA A 253 2.46 2.40 6.61
CA ALA A 253 2.46 0.94 6.56
C ALA A 253 1.32 0.26 7.33
N ALA A 254 0.64 -0.72 6.74
CA ALA A 254 -0.48 -1.42 7.40
C ALA A 254 -0.21 -1.84 8.87
N VAL A 255 -1.20 -1.66 9.73
CA VAL A 255 -1.13 -2.04 11.15
C VAL A 255 -1.52 -3.50 11.28
N TRP A 256 -0.57 -4.33 11.70
CA TRP A 256 -0.78 -5.73 12.04
C TRP A 256 -1.10 -5.89 13.53
N ALA A 257 -2.07 -6.75 13.84
CA ALA A 257 -2.46 -7.03 15.23
C ALA A 257 -2.82 -8.49 15.47
N VAL A 258 -2.61 -8.95 16.71
CA VAL A 258 -3.11 -10.22 17.24
C VAL A 258 -4.28 -9.93 18.15
N VAL A 259 -5.40 -10.61 17.93
CA VAL A 259 -6.65 -10.40 18.66
C VAL A 259 -7.14 -11.68 19.31
N ASP A 260 -7.69 -11.58 20.51
CA ASP A 260 -8.49 -12.63 21.10
C ASP A 260 -9.89 -12.58 20.49
N LEU A 261 -10.23 -13.61 19.72
CA LEU A 261 -11.46 -13.64 18.94
C LEU A 261 -12.70 -13.76 19.81
N ARG A 262 -12.58 -14.36 21.00
CA ARG A 262 -13.72 -14.62 21.88
C ARG A 262 -14.08 -13.40 22.71
N THR A 263 -13.07 -12.72 23.24
CA THR A 263 -13.25 -11.53 24.10
C THR A 263 -13.28 -10.23 23.30
N ALA A 264 -12.97 -10.29 22.00
CA ALA A 264 -12.87 -9.12 21.13
C ALA A 264 -11.88 -8.10 21.70
N THR A 265 -10.67 -8.55 22.02
CA THR A 265 -9.59 -7.71 22.58
C THR A 265 -8.33 -7.78 21.72
N VAL A 266 -7.63 -6.66 21.58
CA VAL A 266 -6.33 -6.59 20.90
C VAL A 266 -5.26 -6.99 21.91
N LEU A 267 -4.57 -8.10 21.65
CA LEU A 267 -3.49 -8.61 22.49
C LEU A 267 -2.16 -7.92 22.15
N ALA A 268 -1.93 -7.68 20.86
CA ALA A 268 -0.76 -6.99 20.36
C ALA A 268 -1.10 -6.23 19.08
N SER A 269 -0.50 -5.06 18.87
CA SER A 269 -0.60 -4.26 17.63
C SER A 269 0.78 -3.72 17.30
N THR A 270 1.14 -3.66 16.03
CA THR A 270 2.41 -3.07 15.56
C THR A 270 2.45 -1.56 15.77
N ALA A 271 1.30 -0.90 15.87
CA ALA A 271 1.17 0.52 16.20
C ALA A 271 0.90 0.75 17.69
N GLU A 272 1.23 1.94 18.18
CA GLU A 272 0.82 2.42 19.50
C GLU A 272 -0.70 2.71 19.54
N PRO A 273 -1.32 2.83 20.73
CA PRO A 273 -2.74 3.13 20.86
C PRO A 273 -3.19 4.45 20.22
N ASN A 274 -2.28 5.42 20.08
CA ASN A 274 -2.54 6.68 19.41
C ASN A 274 -1.38 7.00 18.45
N VAL A 275 -1.71 7.09 17.17
CA VAL A 275 -0.83 7.54 16.10
C VAL A 275 -1.11 9.01 15.86
N VAL A 276 -0.08 9.86 15.88
CA VAL A 276 -0.22 11.27 15.51
C VAL A 276 0.41 11.49 14.15
N VAL A 277 -0.35 12.08 13.23
CA VAL A 277 0.10 12.44 11.89
C VAL A 277 -0.10 13.94 11.72
N THR A 278 1.00 14.67 11.54
CA THR A 278 0.98 16.12 11.26
C THR A 278 1.69 16.38 9.94
N SER A 279 1.04 17.11 9.04
CA SER A 279 1.63 17.43 7.73
C SER A 279 1.35 18.87 7.28
N THR A 280 2.25 19.39 6.46
CA THR A 280 2.04 20.63 5.70
C THR A 280 2.26 20.31 4.25
N ARG A 281 1.32 20.70 3.40
CA ARG A 281 1.36 20.47 1.96
C ARG A 281 1.16 21.77 1.21
N THR A 282 1.67 21.85 -0.01
CA THR A 282 1.30 22.90 -0.94
C THR A 282 0.46 22.31 -2.05
N ALA A 283 -0.59 23.05 -2.41
CA ALA A 283 -1.41 22.80 -3.58
C ALA A 283 -1.43 24.07 -4.41
N GLU A 284 -1.49 23.94 -5.72
CA GLU A 284 -1.56 25.08 -6.61
C GLU A 284 -2.87 25.05 -7.38
N GLY A 285 -3.41 26.20 -7.76
CA GLY A 285 -4.51 26.24 -8.71
C GLY A 285 -4.06 25.69 -10.06
N PRO A 286 -5.01 25.24 -10.90
CA PRO A 286 -4.73 24.99 -12.30
C PRO A 286 -3.96 26.20 -12.89
N PRO A 287 -2.88 25.95 -13.63
CA PRO A 287 -2.55 24.68 -14.29
C PRO A 287 -1.52 23.79 -13.56
N TRP A 288 -1.13 24.15 -12.33
CA TRP A 288 0.06 23.58 -11.68
C TRP A 288 -0.23 22.28 -10.91
N ASP A 289 -1.44 22.13 -10.38
CA ASP A 289 -1.88 20.91 -9.67
C ASP A 289 -2.71 20.01 -10.60
N ALA A 290 -2.16 18.84 -10.91
CA ALA A 290 -2.84 17.77 -11.64
C ALA A 290 -3.28 16.61 -10.72
N ALA A 291 -3.04 16.71 -9.40
CA ALA A 291 -3.29 15.64 -8.45
C ALA A 291 -4.70 15.76 -7.84
N GLY A 292 -5.73 15.57 -8.68
CA GLY A 292 -7.11 15.39 -8.17
C GLY A 292 -8.22 15.94 -9.07
N ALA A 293 -7.90 16.79 -10.04
CA ALA A 293 -8.84 17.18 -11.08
C ALA A 293 -8.69 16.23 -12.27
N THR A 294 -9.79 15.61 -12.71
CA THR A 294 -9.87 15.07 -14.08
C THR A 294 -9.35 16.14 -15.03
N PRO A 295 -8.41 15.84 -15.93
CA PRO A 295 -7.81 16.85 -16.79
C PRO A 295 -8.92 17.46 -17.65
N LEU A 296 -9.38 18.65 -17.27
CA LEU A 296 -10.23 19.45 -18.14
C LEU A 296 -9.35 19.84 -19.33
N PRO A 297 -9.78 19.59 -20.59
CA PRO A 297 -8.97 19.81 -21.80
C PRO A 297 -8.49 21.26 -22.05
N GLN A 298 -8.69 22.20 -21.11
CA GLN A 298 -8.48 23.65 -21.30
C GLN A 298 -7.71 24.36 -20.17
N THR A 299 -7.04 23.66 -19.24
CA THR A 299 -6.43 24.31 -18.05
C THR A 299 -4.91 24.24 -18.04
N PHE A 300 -4.28 24.97 -18.97
CA PHE A 300 -2.84 25.23 -19.04
C PHE A 300 -2.64 26.76 -19.22
N PRO A 301 -1.71 27.45 -18.51
CA PRO A 301 -1.98 28.61 -17.64
C PRO A 301 -2.96 29.64 -18.17
N GLY A 302 -3.70 30.26 -17.24
CA GLY A 302 -4.46 31.46 -17.55
C GLY A 302 -3.54 32.60 -17.94
N LEU A 303 -3.19 32.66 -19.24
CA LEU A 303 -2.45 33.75 -19.85
C LEU A 303 -3.43 34.76 -20.42
N TYR A 304 -3.24 36.02 -20.04
CA TYR A 304 -4.09 37.12 -20.45
C TYR A 304 -3.29 38.11 -21.30
N ARG A 305 -3.83 38.41 -22.48
CA ARG A 305 -3.19 39.28 -23.47
C ARG A 305 -3.73 40.70 -23.43
N HIS A 306 -2.87 41.66 -23.09
CA HIS A 306 -3.16 43.07 -23.25
C HIS A 306 -2.61 43.55 -24.60
N GLN A 307 -3.48 43.78 -25.57
CA GLN A 307 -3.08 44.28 -26.89
C GLN A 307 -3.12 45.82 -26.92
N VAL A 308 -2.09 46.41 -27.53
CA VAL A 308 -1.96 47.85 -27.78
C VAL A 308 -1.76 48.06 -29.27
N ASP A 309 -2.75 48.65 -29.95
CA ASP A 309 -2.64 49.00 -31.36
C ASP A 309 -2.27 50.48 -31.50
N GLN A 310 -1.15 50.76 -32.15
CA GLN A 310 -0.68 52.08 -32.52
C GLN A 310 -0.96 52.29 -34.01
N LEU A 311 -1.93 53.14 -34.33
CA LEU A 311 -2.32 53.46 -35.69
C LEU A 311 -1.68 54.78 -36.12
N ASN A 312 -0.76 54.71 -37.08
CA ASN A 312 -0.04 55.86 -37.61
C ASN A 312 -0.71 56.37 -38.89
N GLY A 313 -1.08 57.65 -38.90
CA GLY A 313 -1.79 58.28 -40.03
C GLY A 313 -3.24 57.78 -40.21
N GLY A 314 -3.90 58.27 -41.25
CA GLY A 314 -5.28 57.87 -41.58
C GLY A 314 -6.36 58.40 -40.64
N PRO A 315 -7.63 57.97 -40.84
CA PRO A 315 -8.79 58.50 -40.13
C PRO A 315 -8.92 58.05 -38.67
N SER A 316 -8.21 57.00 -38.26
CA SER A 316 -8.25 56.43 -36.90
C SER A 316 -6.89 56.50 -36.20
N ALA A 317 -6.05 57.48 -36.54
CA ALA A 317 -4.75 57.63 -35.92
C ALA A 317 -4.86 57.74 -34.38
N GLY A 318 -4.02 57.01 -33.65
CA GLY A 318 -4.06 56.98 -32.18
C GLY A 318 -3.56 55.67 -31.58
N THR A 319 -3.67 55.56 -30.26
CA THR A 319 -3.37 54.34 -29.50
C THR A 319 -4.65 53.75 -28.95
N PHE A 320 -4.87 52.46 -29.22
CA PHE A 320 -6.05 51.72 -28.80
C PHE A 320 -5.62 50.57 -27.90
N HIS A 321 -6.31 50.39 -26.78
CA HIS A 321 -6.06 49.30 -25.85
C HIS A 321 -7.16 48.26 -25.97
N LEU A 322 -6.78 47.09 -26.45
CA LEU A 322 -7.66 45.92 -26.56
C LEU A 322 -7.26 44.93 -25.48
N ARG A 323 -8.06 44.89 -24.42
CA ARG A 323 -7.90 43.92 -23.34
C ARG A 323 -8.70 42.67 -23.70
N THR A 324 -8.00 41.57 -23.95
CA THR A 324 -8.62 40.32 -24.37
C THR A 324 -8.66 39.38 -23.17
N PRO A 325 -9.80 39.21 -22.47
CA PRO A 325 -9.89 38.37 -21.28
C PRO A 325 -9.94 36.86 -21.63
N PHE A 326 -9.77 36.49 -22.90
CA PHE A 326 -9.79 35.09 -23.30
C PHE A 326 -8.54 34.37 -22.77
N LEU A 327 -8.77 33.21 -22.18
CA LEU A 327 -7.76 32.26 -21.75
C LEU A 327 -6.98 31.78 -22.99
N PHE A 328 -5.70 32.12 -23.07
CA PHE A 328 -4.80 31.57 -24.07
C PHE A 328 -4.14 30.31 -23.54
N SER A 329 -4.40 29.17 -24.18
CA SER A 329 -3.67 27.93 -23.89
C SER A 329 -2.36 27.91 -24.67
N PRO A 330 -1.19 28.04 -24.01
CA PRO A 330 0.07 28.02 -24.72
C PRO A 330 0.40 26.60 -25.19
N ARG A 331 1.19 26.50 -26.26
CA ARG A 331 1.56 25.24 -26.91
C ARG A 331 2.87 24.73 -26.31
N ALA A 332 2.94 23.44 -25.99
CA ALA A 332 4.20 22.80 -25.60
C ALA A 332 5.25 22.95 -26.72
N ALA A 333 6.45 23.38 -26.35
CA ALA A 333 7.51 23.71 -27.28
C ALA A 333 8.77 22.87 -27.00
N ALA A 334 9.59 22.66 -28.03
CA ALA A 334 10.99 22.28 -27.79
C ALA A 334 11.69 23.42 -27.00
N PRO A 335 12.84 23.18 -26.33
CA PRO A 335 13.53 24.24 -25.60
C PRO A 335 14.20 25.24 -26.57
N PRO A 336 13.73 26.50 -26.67
CA PRO A 336 14.68 27.61 -26.73
C PRO A 336 14.28 28.83 -25.88
N GLY A 337 15.30 29.63 -25.49
CA GLY A 337 15.24 30.98 -24.91
C GLY A 337 13.93 31.43 -24.26
N SER A 338 13.65 30.96 -23.04
CA SER A 338 12.52 31.45 -22.24
C SER A 338 12.69 32.92 -21.88
N SER A 339 11.66 33.74 -22.09
CA SER A 339 11.66 35.15 -21.65
C SER A 339 11.24 35.33 -20.20
N ALA A 340 10.63 34.31 -19.59
CA ALA A 340 10.18 34.28 -18.20
C ALA A 340 10.15 32.85 -17.63
N VAL A 341 10.21 32.76 -16.31
CA VAL A 341 10.09 31.50 -15.54
C VAL A 341 8.99 31.66 -14.48
N VAL A 342 8.11 30.67 -14.37
CA VAL A 342 7.15 30.55 -13.27
C VAL A 342 7.46 29.30 -12.45
N GLU A 343 7.40 29.43 -11.14
CA GLU A 343 7.63 28.32 -10.21
C GLU A 343 6.35 27.95 -9.48
N GLY A 344 5.92 26.70 -9.60
CA GLY A 344 4.86 26.07 -8.80
C GLY A 344 5.45 25.09 -7.78
N ARG A 345 4.81 24.96 -6.61
CA ARG A 345 5.17 23.97 -5.60
C ARG A 345 3.97 23.10 -5.27
N GLU A 346 4.17 21.78 -5.21
CA GLU A 346 3.11 20.83 -4.87
C GLU A 346 3.61 19.74 -3.91
N GLY A 347 2.69 19.05 -3.25
CA GLY A 347 3.02 17.90 -2.40
C GLY A 347 3.39 18.27 -0.97
N ASP A 348 4.07 17.35 -0.28
CA ASP A 348 4.40 17.47 1.15
C ASP A 348 5.64 18.34 1.38
N HIS A 349 5.59 19.23 2.35
CA HIS A 349 6.73 20.06 2.80
C HIS A 349 7.20 19.70 4.20
N SER A 350 6.31 19.13 5.01
CA SER A 350 6.66 18.57 6.31
C SER A 350 5.73 17.42 6.59
N LEU A 351 6.28 16.34 7.14
CA LEU A 351 5.50 15.21 7.65
C LEU A 351 6.14 14.75 8.96
N ALA A 352 5.33 14.66 9.99
CA ALA A 352 5.72 14.10 11.28
C ALA A 352 4.71 13.02 11.67
N VAL A 353 5.23 11.84 11.96
CA VAL A 353 4.43 10.69 12.37
C VAL A 353 5.01 10.12 13.66
N THR A 354 4.18 9.96 14.68
CA THR A 354 4.57 9.32 15.96
C THR A 354 3.60 8.22 16.33
N GLY A 355 4.08 7.19 17.03
CA GLY A 355 3.26 6.06 17.47
C GLY A 355 2.87 5.08 16.35
N TRP A 356 3.33 5.28 15.11
CA TRP A 356 3.01 4.40 13.99
C TRP A 356 3.59 2.99 14.15
N MET A 357 4.78 2.91 14.72
CA MET A 357 5.41 1.67 15.15
C MET A 357 5.57 1.72 16.67
N ARG A 358 5.26 0.62 17.36
CA ARG A 358 5.57 0.47 18.78
C ARG A 358 7.07 0.68 19.03
N PRO A 359 7.48 1.11 20.24
CA PRO A 359 8.86 1.46 20.51
C PRO A 359 9.88 0.34 20.25
N ASP A 360 9.52 -0.92 20.50
CA ASP A 360 10.37 -2.09 20.27
C ASP A 360 10.61 -2.37 18.77
N LEU A 361 9.57 -2.25 17.95
CA LEU A 361 9.68 -2.32 16.48
C LEU A 361 10.37 -1.09 15.91
N GLY A 362 9.96 0.10 16.37
CA GLY A 362 10.47 1.39 15.93
C GLY A 362 11.97 1.52 16.16
N ALA A 363 12.48 1.09 17.32
CA ALA A 363 13.91 1.12 17.61
C ALA A 363 14.73 0.24 16.64
N GLU A 364 14.22 -0.94 16.25
CA GLU A 364 14.93 -1.81 15.31
C GLU A 364 14.89 -1.25 13.88
N LEU A 365 13.77 -0.67 13.45
CA LEU A 365 13.64 -0.03 12.13
C LEU A 365 14.48 1.25 12.05
N ASP A 366 14.49 2.08 13.10
CA ASP A 366 15.29 3.31 13.17
C ASP A 366 16.79 3.02 13.12
N ARG A 367 17.25 1.98 13.83
CA ARG A 367 18.65 1.49 13.77
C ARG A 367 19.10 1.19 12.33
N LEU A 368 18.17 0.82 11.47
CA LEU A 368 18.38 0.47 10.06
C LEU A 368 18.02 1.61 9.09
N ARG A 369 17.62 2.78 9.60
CA ARG A 369 17.09 3.91 8.81
C ARG A 369 15.86 3.55 7.98
N LEU A 370 15.00 2.70 8.53
CA LEU A 370 13.75 2.23 7.92
C LEU A 370 12.50 2.87 8.55
N LEU A 371 12.68 3.91 9.38
CA LEU A 371 11.60 4.63 10.06
C LEU A 371 11.66 6.15 9.82
N SER A 372 12.26 6.59 8.72
CA SER A 372 12.38 8.02 8.40
C SER A 372 11.14 8.56 7.70
N PHE A 373 10.73 9.77 8.07
CA PHE A 373 9.71 10.57 7.39
C PHE A 373 10.31 11.89 6.88
N GLU A 374 11.58 11.88 6.47
CA GLU A 374 12.23 13.08 5.92
C GLU A 374 11.62 13.51 4.59
N VAL A 375 11.07 14.73 4.59
CA VAL A 375 10.47 15.37 3.43
C VAL A 375 11.50 16.26 2.72
N GLY A 376 11.54 16.16 1.40
CA GLY A 376 12.38 16.98 0.54
C GLY A 376 11.82 17.09 -0.88
N ASP A 377 12.54 17.75 -1.77
CA ASP A 377 12.17 17.87 -3.18
C ASP A 377 12.44 16.53 -3.88
N VAL A 378 11.39 15.78 -4.22
CA VAL A 378 11.49 14.45 -4.85
C VAL A 378 11.41 14.52 -6.37
N GLN A 379 10.83 15.60 -6.91
CA GLN A 379 10.72 15.80 -8.35
C GLN A 379 10.84 17.28 -8.70
N ARG A 380 11.60 17.57 -9.77
CA ARG A 380 11.66 18.89 -10.40
C ARG A 380 11.46 18.75 -11.90
N VAL A 381 10.32 19.20 -12.40
CA VAL A 381 9.97 19.14 -13.83
C VAL A 381 10.02 20.55 -14.40
N THR A 382 10.63 20.70 -15.58
CA THR A 382 10.60 21.95 -16.35
C THR A 382 9.88 21.72 -17.67
N GLY A 383 8.77 22.42 -17.88
CA GLY A 383 8.04 22.48 -19.15
C GLY A 383 8.30 23.81 -19.87
N ASN A 384 8.37 23.79 -21.20
CA ASN A 384 8.54 24.99 -22.03
C ASN A 384 7.31 25.20 -22.92
N TYR A 385 6.86 26.45 -23.02
CA TYR A 385 5.59 26.78 -23.65
C TYR A 385 5.66 28.04 -24.49
N ASN A 386 5.14 27.94 -25.71
CA ASN A 386 4.98 29.04 -26.65
C ASN A 386 3.60 29.68 -26.48
N TYR A 387 3.52 31.01 -26.32
CA TYR A 387 2.25 31.69 -26.01
C TYR A 387 1.78 32.67 -27.08
N GLU A 388 2.69 33.32 -27.81
CA GLU A 388 2.31 34.30 -28.82
C GLU A 388 3.34 34.27 -29.94
N CYS A 389 2.88 34.41 -31.19
CA CYS A 389 3.79 34.57 -32.32
C CYS A 389 4.69 35.79 -32.07
N VAL A 390 5.90 35.88 -32.61
CA VAL A 390 6.69 37.13 -32.69
C VAL A 390 6.85 37.60 -34.14
N THR A 391 6.97 36.66 -35.09
CA THR A 391 7.09 36.93 -36.53
C THR A 391 5.95 36.29 -37.29
N GLN A 392 5.28 37.00 -38.21
CA GLN A 392 4.27 36.40 -39.09
C GLN A 392 4.85 36.08 -40.48
N PRO A 393 4.65 34.85 -41.01
CA PRO A 393 4.00 33.70 -40.38
C PRO A 393 4.90 32.98 -39.35
N CYS A 394 4.29 32.39 -38.33
CA CYS A 394 4.98 31.47 -37.42
C CYS A 394 4.95 30.05 -37.98
N SER A 395 6.12 29.46 -38.23
CA SER A 395 6.24 28.11 -38.78
C SER A 395 7.10 27.17 -37.94
N VAL A 396 7.95 27.72 -37.05
CA VAL A 396 8.82 26.96 -36.14
C VAL A 396 8.79 27.57 -34.74
N ASP A 397 9.17 26.80 -33.71
CA ASP A 397 9.05 27.21 -32.31
C ASP A 397 9.83 28.50 -31.97
N SER A 398 10.95 28.78 -32.66
CA SER A 398 11.69 30.04 -32.49
C SER A 398 10.98 31.29 -33.03
N HIS A 399 9.85 31.13 -33.73
CA HIS A 399 9.00 32.24 -34.17
C HIS A 399 7.98 32.66 -33.10
N PHE A 400 8.01 32.05 -31.91
CA PHE A 400 7.10 32.36 -30.81
C PHE A 400 7.85 32.92 -29.61
N ALA A 401 7.17 33.75 -28.83
CA ALA A 401 7.57 34.06 -27.47
C ALA A 401 7.27 32.85 -26.57
N ALA A 402 8.19 32.56 -25.65
CA ALA A 402 8.17 31.37 -24.82
C ALA A 402 8.42 31.66 -23.34
N PHE A 403 7.89 30.83 -22.45
CA PHE A 403 8.21 30.82 -21.02
C PHE A 403 8.44 29.38 -20.52
N SER A 404 9.12 29.26 -19.39
CA SER A 404 9.33 27.98 -18.70
C SER A 404 8.48 27.90 -17.44
N ALA A 405 7.85 26.77 -17.20
CA ALA A 405 7.23 26.43 -15.94
C ALA A 405 8.06 25.39 -15.21
N VAL A 406 8.43 25.69 -13.97
CA VAL A 406 9.15 24.78 -13.09
C VAL A 406 8.21 24.34 -11.98
N THR A 407 7.89 23.05 -11.95
CA THR A 407 7.13 22.45 -10.85
C THR A 407 8.08 21.68 -9.95
N VAL A 408 8.09 22.02 -8.66
CA VAL A 408 8.81 21.30 -7.62
C VAL A 408 7.81 20.55 -6.77
N ARG A 409 7.93 19.22 -6.73
CA ARG A 409 7.10 18.36 -5.89
C ARG A 409 7.88 17.95 -4.65
N GLY A 410 7.32 18.28 -3.49
CA GLY A 410 7.77 17.80 -2.19
C GLY A 410 7.18 16.42 -1.86
N GLY A 411 7.97 15.59 -1.19
CA GLY A 411 7.59 14.23 -0.81
C GLY A 411 8.66 13.59 0.08
N LEU A 412 8.48 12.32 0.44
CA LEU A 412 9.46 11.58 1.22
C LEU A 412 10.67 11.19 0.36
N VAL A 413 11.88 11.53 0.82
CA VAL A 413 13.13 11.24 0.09
C VAL A 413 13.54 9.77 0.26
N GLU A 414 13.40 9.28 1.49
CA GLU A 414 13.68 7.89 1.87
C GLU A 414 12.51 7.36 2.69
N PRO A 415 11.42 6.89 2.05
CA PRO A 415 10.23 6.48 2.76
C PRO A 415 10.52 5.36 3.77
N PRO A 416 9.71 5.25 4.84
CA PRO A 416 9.87 4.19 5.84
C PRO A 416 9.53 2.82 5.25
N ALA A 417 9.99 1.76 5.89
CA ALA A 417 9.64 0.41 5.49
C ALA A 417 8.15 0.12 5.73
N ARG A 418 7.52 -0.60 4.80
CA ARG A 418 6.11 -0.97 4.87
C ARG A 418 5.95 -2.48 5.03
N PHE A 419 5.30 -2.92 6.09
CA PHE A 419 4.98 -4.34 6.27
C PHE A 419 3.72 -4.71 5.49
N PHE A 420 3.89 -5.36 4.35
CA PHE A 420 2.79 -5.86 3.51
C PHE A 420 2.36 -7.29 3.84
N SER A 421 3.13 -8.02 4.66
CA SER A 421 2.79 -9.38 5.08
C SER A 421 3.22 -9.67 6.51
N ALA A 422 2.41 -10.45 7.24
CA ALA A 422 2.79 -11.03 8.52
C ALA A 422 2.29 -12.48 8.63
N LEU A 423 3.10 -13.32 9.27
CA LEU A 423 2.68 -14.65 9.72
C LEU A 423 2.86 -14.78 11.23
N ARG A 424 1.88 -15.38 11.90
CA ARG A 424 2.07 -15.88 13.26
C ARG A 424 2.91 -17.15 13.21
N ALA A 425 3.93 -17.21 14.06
CA ALA A 425 4.70 -18.44 14.25
C ALA A 425 3.77 -19.55 14.77
N ARG A 426 3.77 -20.71 14.09
CA ARG A 426 2.95 -21.86 14.50
C ARG A 426 3.81 -23.11 14.74
N PRO A 427 3.82 -23.67 15.97
CA PRO A 427 3.23 -23.11 17.17
C PRO A 427 3.97 -21.83 17.60
N ALA A 428 3.31 -21.00 18.41
CA ALA A 428 3.99 -19.88 19.04
C ALA A 428 5.07 -20.36 20.05
N PRO A 429 6.14 -19.57 20.27
CA PRO A 429 7.14 -19.90 21.28
C PRO A 429 6.50 -19.96 22.68
N PRO A 430 7.07 -20.71 23.64
CA PRO A 430 6.55 -20.76 25.01
C PRO A 430 6.53 -19.40 25.73
N SER A 431 7.33 -18.45 25.27
CA SER A 431 7.43 -17.09 25.83
C SER A 431 6.26 -16.18 25.48
N GLY A 432 5.40 -16.56 24.54
CA GLY A 432 4.28 -15.73 24.10
C GLY A 432 4.05 -15.75 22.60
N GLU A 433 3.30 -14.77 22.12
CA GLU A 433 3.03 -14.59 20.69
C GLU A 433 4.29 -14.17 19.92
N ARG A 434 4.38 -14.57 18.66
CA ARG A 434 5.45 -14.19 17.74
C ARG A 434 4.89 -13.98 16.34
N LEU A 435 5.14 -12.79 15.80
CA LEU A 435 4.87 -12.48 14.40
C LEU A 435 6.19 -12.41 13.62
N VAL A 436 6.14 -12.86 12.37
CA VAL A 436 7.19 -12.64 11.38
C VAL A 436 6.62 -11.68 10.36
N LEU A 437 7.16 -10.48 10.33
CA LEU A 437 6.77 -9.38 9.47
C LEU A 437 7.69 -9.36 8.26
N LEU A 438 7.12 -9.23 7.07
CA LEU A 438 7.84 -8.97 5.83
C LEU A 438 7.36 -7.64 5.27
N GLY A 439 8.32 -6.79 4.96
CA GLY A 439 8.08 -5.50 4.35
C GLY A 439 9.12 -5.15 3.30
N ASP A 440 8.91 -4.00 2.68
CA ASP A 440 9.78 -3.41 1.67
C ASP A 440 10.13 -1.96 2.02
N ALA A 441 11.24 -1.46 1.48
CA ALA A 441 11.55 -0.05 1.48
C ALA A 441 12.24 0.34 0.16
N GLU A 442 11.88 1.50 -0.37
CA GLU A 442 12.50 2.05 -1.56
C GLU A 442 13.90 2.59 -1.24
N ARG A 443 14.92 1.83 -1.67
CA ARG A 443 16.35 2.12 -1.44
C ARG A 443 17.14 1.83 -2.73
N GLY A 444 16.95 2.66 -3.76
CA GLY A 444 17.72 2.57 -5.02
C GLY A 444 16.95 2.13 -6.26
N GLY A 445 15.60 2.13 -6.20
CA GLY A 445 14.71 1.92 -7.34
C GLY A 445 13.85 0.66 -7.20
N PHE A 446 13.07 0.37 -8.24
CA PHE A 446 12.18 -0.80 -8.29
C PHE A 446 12.89 -2.02 -8.91
N PRO A 447 12.72 -3.24 -8.36
CA PRO A 447 11.93 -3.56 -7.16
C PRO A 447 12.62 -3.18 -5.85
N GLU A 448 11.78 -2.97 -4.83
CA GLU A 448 12.21 -2.53 -3.50
C GLU A 448 12.96 -3.64 -2.73
N ASP A 449 13.87 -3.24 -1.83
CA ASP A 449 14.59 -4.17 -0.96
C ASP A 449 13.64 -4.77 0.08
N GLY A 450 13.75 -6.08 0.32
CA GLY A 450 12.90 -6.80 1.26
C GLY A 450 13.52 -6.92 2.66
N TYR A 451 12.69 -6.74 3.69
CA TYR A 451 13.09 -6.77 5.10
C TYR A 451 12.23 -7.76 5.89
N LEU A 452 12.88 -8.73 6.51
CA LEU A 452 12.25 -9.74 7.35
C LEU A 452 12.55 -9.44 8.82
N VAL A 453 11.50 -9.12 9.58
CA VAL A 453 11.57 -8.77 11.00
C VAL A 453 10.80 -9.81 11.82
N VAL A 454 11.41 -10.32 12.88
CA VAL A 454 10.69 -11.07 13.91
C VAL A 454 10.26 -10.13 15.02
N TRP A 455 9.04 -10.28 15.51
CA TRP A 455 8.49 -9.48 16.58
C TRP A 455 7.83 -10.35 17.65
N ASP A 456 8.31 -10.21 18.88
CA ASP A 456 7.83 -10.88 20.09
C ASP A 456 7.15 -9.83 20.99
N PRO A 457 5.83 -9.57 20.83
CA PRO A 457 5.12 -8.51 21.54
C PRO A 457 5.20 -8.60 23.08
N ASP A 458 5.10 -9.82 23.62
CA ASP A 458 5.13 -10.07 25.07
C ASP A 458 6.53 -9.81 25.66
N ALA A 459 7.57 -10.06 24.87
CA ALA A 459 8.96 -9.78 25.23
C ALA A 459 9.40 -8.35 24.88
N GLN A 460 8.52 -7.55 24.26
CA GLN A 460 8.79 -6.21 23.75
C GLN A 460 10.08 -6.16 22.93
N ARG A 461 10.21 -7.08 21.97
CA ARG A 461 11.45 -7.24 21.20
C ARG A 461 11.13 -7.44 19.73
N ALA A 462 11.76 -6.61 18.89
CA ALA A 462 11.87 -6.86 17.46
C ALA A 462 13.32 -7.10 17.06
N ALA A 463 13.54 -7.80 15.95
CA ALA A 463 14.86 -7.93 15.36
C ALA A 463 14.78 -8.25 13.87
N MET A 464 15.60 -7.57 13.07
CA MET A 464 15.80 -7.94 11.68
C MET A 464 16.51 -9.30 11.59
N ARG A 465 16.08 -10.12 10.63
CA ARG A 465 16.63 -11.46 10.39
C ARG A 465 17.20 -11.65 9.01
N LEU A 466 16.67 -10.93 8.04
CA LEU A 466 17.16 -10.96 6.68
C LEU A 466 16.84 -9.64 6.00
N GLU A 467 17.83 -9.12 5.30
CA GLU A 467 17.67 -8.11 4.26
C GLU A 467 17.94 -8.82 2.93
N THR A 468 17.11 -8.54 1.94
CA THR A 468 17.22 -9.12 0.61
C THR A 468 17.24 -7.99 -0.41
N PRO A 469 18.08 -8.10 -1.46
CA PRO A 469 18.12 -7.09 -2.50
C PRO A 469 16.79 -7.00 -3.24
N GLY A 470 16.58 -5.87 -3.93
CA GLY A 470 15.43 -5.56 -4.78
C GLY A 470 14.80 -6.77 -5.47
N SER A 471 13.65 -7.22 -4.96
CA SER A 471 12.97 -8.41 -5.49
C SER A 471 11.48 -8.44 -5.17
N PHE A 472 10.74 -9.37 -5.77
CA PHE A 472 9.42 -9.73 -5.26
C PHE A 472 9.55 -10.75 -4.14
N HIS A 473 8.92 -10.49 -3.00
CA HIS A 473 9.05 -11.32 -1.80
C HIS A 473 7.72 -11.94 -1.36
N GLY A 474 7.78 -13.05 -0.65
CA GLY A 474 6.62 -13.61 0.05
C GLY A 474 7.02 -14.58 1.14
N ILE A 475 6.33 -14.55 2.29
CA ILE A 475 6.53 -15.53 3.36
C ILE A 475 5.62 -16.75 3.11
N ALA A 476 6.15 -17.96 3.24
CA ALA A 476 5.34 -19.20 3.11
C ALA A 476 4.85 -19.70 4.47
N HIS A 477 5.79 -19.92 5.39
CA HIS A 477 5.56 -20.63 6.64
C HIS A 477 6.48 -20.09 7.73
N ALA A 478 5.96 -19.97 8.95
CA ALA A 478 6.72 -19.62 10.14
C ALA A 478 6.42 -20.62 11.26
N THR A 479 7.47 -21.12 11.89
CA THR A 479 7.42 -21.91 13.13
C THR A 479 7.91 -21.05 14.29
N SER A 480 7.98 -21.62 15.49
CA SER A 480 8.54 -20.94 16.66
C SER A 480 9.99 -20.45 16.44
N SER A 481 10.74 -21.04 15.51
CA SER A 481 12.19 -20.88 15.41
C SER A 481 12.70 -20.53 14.00
N THR A 482 11.89 -20.76 12.96
CA THR A 482 12.35 -20.77 11.57
C THR A 482 11.24 -20.24 10.66
N VAL A 483 11.61 -19.57 9.57
CA VAL A 483 10.69 -19.10 8.52
C VAL A 483 11.23 -19.42 7.13
N VAL A 484 10.32 -19.69 6.19
CA VAL A 484 10.59 -19.79 4.76
C VAL A 484 10.14 -18.51 4.06
N LEU A 485 11.10 -17.83 3.42
CA LEU A 485 10.87 -16.66 2.57
C LEU A 485 11.17 -17.04 1.12
N TRP A 486 10.32 -16.61 0.20
CA TRP A 486 10.61 -16.64 -1.24
C TRP A 486 11.02 -15.26 -1.73
N SER A 487 11.92 -15.24 -2.71
CA SER A 487 12.42 -14.02 -3.35
C SER A 487 12.61 -14.26 -4.85
N ASN A 488 12.20 -13.30 -5.66
CA ASN A 488 12.35 -13.30 -7.11
C ASN A 488 12.90 -11.95 -7.59
N PRO A 489 14.23 -11.82 -7.75
CA PRO A 489 14.84 -10.54 -8.12
C PRO A 489 14.49 -10.19 -9.56
N ALA A 490 14.03 -8.96 -9.80
CA ALA A 490 13.81 -8.51 -11.17
C ALA A 490 15.16 -8.13 -11.79
N GLY A 491 15.46 -8.68 -12.97
CA GLY A 491 16.62 -8.28 -13.77
C GLY A 491 17.99 -8.78 -13.31
N ALA A 492 18.10 -9.50 -12.19
CA ALA A 492 19.36 -10.15 -11.78
C ALA A 492 19.51 -11.53 -12.44
N SER A 493 20.77 -11.94 -12.66
CA SER A 493 21.15 -13.26 -13.20
C SER A 493 20.89 -14.44 -12.25
N GLY A 494 20.41 -14.17 -11.02
CA GLY A 494 19.91 -15.17 -10.09
C GLY A 494 18.39 -15.26 -10.20
N GLY A 495 17.86 -16.27 -10.89
CA GLY A 495 16.41 -16.54 -10.91
C GLY A 495 15.82 -16.81 -9.50
N PRO A 496 14.51 -17.05 -9.39
CA PRO A 496 13.79 -17.14 -8.12
C PRO A 496 14.39 -18.15 -7.16
N GLY A 497 14.30 -17.90 -5.85
CA GLY A 497 14.82 -18.78 -4.82
C GLY A 497 14.09 -18.63 -3.51
N SER A 498 14.46 -19.46 -2.54
CA SER A 498 13.88 -19.43 -1.19
C SER A 498 14.97 -19.38 -0.13
N TYR A 499 14.73 -18.60 0.91
CA TYR A 499 15.55 -18.55 2.11
C TYR A 499 14.87 -19.33 3.24
N ILE A 500 15.68 -20.11 3.95
CA ILE A 500 15.33 -20.60 5.29
C ILE A 500 16.07 -19.72 6.29
N VAL A 501 15.33 -19.04 7.16
CA VAL A 501 15.87 -18.06 8.10
C VAL A 501 15.56 -18.49 9.53
N SER A 502 16.57 -18.48 10.41
CA SER A 502 16.39 -18.70 11.84
C SER A 502 15.85 -17.43 12.51
N LEU A 503 14.78 -17.57 13.29
CA LEU A 503 14.08 -16.46 13.95
C LEU A 503 14.74 -16.05 15.27
N ASP A 504 15.57 -16.91 15.86
CA ASP A 504 16.37 -16.59 17.03
C ASP A 504 17.74 -15.98 16.68
N GLY A 505 18.10 -15.93 15.40
CA GLY A 505 19.39 -15.41 14.92
C GLY A 505 20.57 -16.33 15.21
N THR A 506 20.33 -17.57 15.64
CA THR A 506 21.41 -18.53 15.98
C THR A 506 22.10 -19.11 14.74
N ARG A 507 21.49 -19.00 13.56
CA ARG A 507 22.03 -19.51 12.30
C ARG A 507 21.89 -18.48 11.19
N ALA A 508 22.91 -18.42 10.33
CA ALA A 508 22.85 -17.61 9.12
C ALA A 508 21.72 -18.08 8.19
N PRO A 509 21.06 -17.15 7.46
CA PRO A 509 20.10 -17.49 6.41
C PRO A 509 20.69 -18.47 5.40
N THR A 510 19.89 -19.44 4.96
CA THR A 510 20.28 -20.43 3.96
C THR A 510 19.47 -20.23 2.68
N LEU A 511 20.15 -19.90 1.56
CA LEU A 511 19.53 -19.73 0.25
C LEU A 511 19.46 -21.05 -0.53
N PHE A 512 18.28 -21.35 -1.07
CA PHE A 512 18.01 -22.39 -2.06
C PHE A 512 17.81 -21.72 -3.42
N PRO A 513 18.86 -21.63 -4.26
CA PRO A 513 18.74 -20.99 -5.57
C PRO A 513 17.87 -21.81 -6.53
N GLN A 514 17.13 -21.15 -7.41
CA GLN A 514 16.23 -21.77 -8.40
C GLN A 514 15.21 -22.75 -7.79
N THR A 515 14.86 -22.55 -6.52
CA THR A 515 13.99 -23.46 -5.76
C THR A 515 12.92 -22.64 -5.05
N ASP A 516 11.66 -22.87 -5.41
CA ASP A 516 10.50 -22.31 -4.70
C ASP A 516 10.01 -23.30 -3.64
N LEU A 517 10.16 -22.94 -2.36
CA LEU A 517 9.75 -23.75 -1.23
C LEU A 517 8.33 -23.41 -0.72
N ARG A 518 7.58 -22.53 -1.38
CA ARG A 518 6.28 -22.07 -0.88
C ARG A 518 5.14 -23.06 -1.11
N PHE A 519 5.15 -23.77 -2.22
CA PHE A 519 3.98 -24.52 -2.67
C PHE A 519 4.05 -26.02 -2.34
N ASP A 520 5.22 -26.63 -2.52
CA ASP A 520 5.39 -28.08 -2.38
C ASP A 520 6.02 -28.47 -1.03
N PHE A 521 6.38 -27.50 -0.21
CA PHE A 521 7.00 -27.72 1.09
C PHE A 521 6.24 -26.99 2.19
N VAL A 522 6.21 -27.61 3.37
CA VAL A 522 5.69 -27.03 4.61
C VAL A 522 6.76 -27.10 5.67
N LEU A 523 6.93 -26.01 6.40
CA LEU A 523 7.83 -25.94 7.55
C LEU A 523 7.08 -26.38 8.81
N LEU A 524 7.57 -27.42 9.49
CA LEU A 524 6.97 -28.01 10.67
C LEU A 524 7.90 -27.91 11.88
N ASP A 525 7.35 -27.56 13.04
CA ASP A 525 8.10 -27.39 14.28
C ASP A 525 8.71 -28.71 14.79
N PRO A 526 9.90 -28.69 15.43
CA PRO A 526 10.75 -27.51 15.66
C PRO A 526 11.56 -27.08 14.45
N HIS A 527 11.96 -28.01 13.58
CA HIS A 527 12.83 -27.74 12.43
C HIS A 527 12.75 -28.85 11.36
N TYR A 528 11.57 -29.09 10.78
CA TYR A 528 11.39 -30.04 9.68
C TYR A 528 10.88 -29.35 8.40
N LEU A 529 11.51 -29.64 7.27
CA LEU A 529 11.04 -29.22 5.96
C LEU A 529 10.36 -30.42 5.30
N TYR A 530 9.04 -30.41 5.16
CA TYR A 530 8.24 -31.53 4.68
C TYR A 530 7.73 -31.27 3.27
N ASN A 531 8.02 -32.16 2.32
CA ASN A 531 7.47 -32.07 0.97
C ASN A 531 6.09 -32.74 0.94
N THR A 532 5.08 -32.01 0.46
CA THR A 532 3.68 -32.47 0.43
C THR A 532 3.37 -33.35 -0.79
N GLY A 533 4.25 -33.35 -1.79
CA GLY A 533 4.15 -34.21 -2.99
C GLY A 533 4.64 -35.63 -2.76
N ASP A 534 5.85 -35.79 -2.22
CA ASP A 534 6.47 -37.12 -1.96
C ASP A 534 6.33 -37.61 -0.51
N LEU A 535 5.71 -36.79 0.34
CA LEU A 535 5.35 -37.06 1.73
C LEU A 535 6.55 -37.36 2.63
N LYS A 536 7.68 -36.67 2.42
CA LYS A 536 8.95 -36.89 3.14
C LYS A 536 9.59 -35.61 3.64
N PHE A 537 10.42 -35.75 4.68
CA PHE A 537 11.26 -34.64 5.11
C PHE A 537 12.48 -34.47 4.21
N TYR A 538 12.96 -33.24 4.18
CA TYR A 538 14.17 -32.80 3.48
C TYR A 538 15.10 -32.08 4.46
N ARG A 539 16.39 -32.16 4.20
CA ARG A 539 17.38 -31.35 4.92
C ARG A 539 17.20 -29.87 4.58
N MET A 540 17.34 -29.01 5.58
CA MET A 540 17.31 -27.54 5.43
C MET A 540 18.65 -26.97 4.95
N THR A 541 19.33 -27.69 4.05
CA THR A 541 20.60 -27.28 3.45
C THR A 541 20.54 -27.59 1.96
N PRO A 542 20.97 -26.68 1.06
CA PRO A 542 21.03 -26.96 -0.37
C PRO A 542 22.17 -27.96 -0.68
N PRO A 543 22.01 -28.80 -1.72
CA PRO A 543 20.78 -29.04 -2.48
C PRO A 543 19.74 -29.81 -1.64
N LEU A 544 18.47 -29.76 -2.06
CA LEU A 544 17.39 -30.51 -1.41
C LEU A 544 17.70 -32.00 -1.34
N GLN A 545 17.85 -32.51 -0.11
CA GLN A 545 18.15 -33.92 0.16
C GLN A 545 17.06 -34.53 1.02
N ARG A 546 16.32 -35.49 0.44
CA ARG A 546 15.30 -36.29 1.11
C ARG A 546 15.89 -37.10 2.26
N THR A 547 15.18 -37.17 3.38
CA THR A 547 15.53 -38.01 4.52
C THR A 547 14.74 -39.34 4.50
N PRO A 548 15.26 -40.41 5.11
CA PRO A 548 14.59 -41.72 5.09
C PRO A 548 13.29 -41.76 5.91
N LEU A 549 13.23 -40.97 6.99
CA LEU A 549 12.06 -40.81 7.88
C LEU A 549 11.33 -39.49 7.56
N PRO A 550 10.03 -39.37 7.86
CA PRO A 550 9.18 -40.27 8.64
C PRO A 550 8.48 -41.33 7.76
N ALA A 551 7.60 -42.13 8.37
CA ALA A 551 6.63 -42.93 7.62
C ALA A 551 5.77 -42.00 6.75
N THR A 552 5.50 -42.41 5.50
CA THR A 552 4.60 -41.66 4.62
C THR A 552 3.19 -41.67 5.19
N LEU A 553 2.44 -40.61 4.89
CA LEU A 553 0.99 -40.61 5.13
C LEU A 553 0.34 -41.76 4.32
N SER A 554 -0.81 -42.26 4.79
CA SER A 554 -1.56 -43.26 4.05
C SER A 554 -2.00 -42.71 2.69
N ASP A 555 -2.31 -43.61 1.75
CA ASP A 555 -2.86 -43.18 0.47
C ASP A 555 -4.24 -42.53 0.66
N ALA A 556 -4.49 -41.49 -0.12
CA ALA A 556 -5.77 -40.79 -0.23
C ALA A 556 -6.00 -40.42 -1.70
N ALA A 557 -7.26 -40.26 -2.11
CA ALA A 557 -7.58 -39.96 -3.50
C ALA A 557 -6.92 -38.64 -3.96
N GLY A 558 -6.08 -38.71 -5.00
CA GLY A 558 -5.46 -37.54 -5.63
C GLY A 558 -4.35 -36.82 -4.86
N ASN A 559 -3.79 -37.43 -3.79
CA ASN A 559 -2.83 -36.81 -2.85
C ASN A 559 -3.19 -35.35 -2.53
N PRO A 560 -4.24 -35.14 -1.70
CA PRO A 560 -4.72 -33.80 -1.39
C PRO A 560 -3.63 -32.97 -0.70
N ARG A 561 -3.74 -31.63 -0.83
CA ARG A 561 -2.94 -30.68 -0.08
C ARG A 561 -3.78 -30.14 1.08
N GLY A 562 -3.26 -30.29 2.29
CA GLY A 562 -3.92 -29.87 3.52
C GLY A 562 -3.03 -29.05 4.44
N ASP A 563 -3.42 -28.99 5.71
CA ASP A 563 -2.66 -28.41 6.79
C ASP A 563 -1.93 -29.50 7.58
N TYR A 564 -0.63 -29.35 7.78
CA TYR A 564 0.24 -30.40 8.33
C TYR A 564 0.78 -30.00 9.71
N HIS A 565 0.98 -30.99 10.57
CA HIS A 565 1.71 -30.81 11.82
C HIS A 565 2.63 -32.00 12.12
N VAL A 566 3.37 -31.93 13.22
CA VAL A 566 4.23 -33.01 13.71
C VAL A 566 3.84 -33.44 15.12
N ILE A 567 3.78 -34.75 15.35
CA ILE A 567 3.66 -35.36 16.66
C ILE A 567 4.94 -36.09 17.02
N ARG A 568 5.41 -35.87 18.25
CA ARG A 568 6.55 -36.60 18.80
C ARG A 568 6.09 -37.95 19.35
N LEU A 569 6.70 -39.03 18.87
CA LEU A 569 6.55 -40.36 19.42
C LEU A 569 7.40 -40.45 20.68
N ARG A 570 6.78 -40.73 21.83
CA ARG A 570 7.47 -40.91 23.11
C ARG A 570 8.01 -42.32 23.26
#